data_AF-A0A7K0PF33-F1
#
_entry.id   AF-A0A7K0PF33-F1
#
_cell.length_a   1.000
_cell.length_b   1.000
_cell.length_c   1.000
_cell.angle_alpha   90.00
_cell.angle_beta   90.00
_cell.angle_gamma   90.00
#
_symmetry.space_group_name_H-M   'P 1'
#
loop_
_entity.id
_entity.type
_entity.pdbx_description
1 polymer ?
#
loop_
_entity_poly.entity_id
_entity_poly.type
_entity_poly.pdbx_seq_one_letter_code
_entity_poly.pdbx_strand_id
1 'polypeptide(L)'
;MVSRTTLHRPAAVLAAAALALGAAGCGGGSDDGGGSGGDDAYASTWNEVCTSLSNAQTKLQTDGAALQKTLTSPSQAELAKAFATPVSAFADSMAAALDRVKGLEAPSDLQAFQTKVSDSAPATIKVLRDLRTPLSKGDVAATQQVIGRIDPKNVFPAIPADLKKQAAACNVF
;
A
#
# COMPACT_ATOMS: atom_id res chain seq x y z
N MET A 1 -10.32 36.83 -19.55
CA MET A 1 -10.56 35.37 -19.67
C MET A 1 -9.22 34.66 -19.61
N VAL A 2 -8.85 34.11 -18.46
CA VAL A 2 -7.69 33.20 -18.33
C VAL A 2 -8.18 32.02 -17.51
N SER A 3 -8.47 30.91 -18.19
CA SER A 3 -8.92 29.67 -17.56
C SER A 3 -7.82 29.10 -16.68
N ARG A 4 -7.97 29.25 -15.36
CA ARG A 4 -7.14 28.60 -14.33
C ARG A 4 -7.77 27.25 -13.95
N THR A 5 -7.62 26.21 -14.76
CA THR A 5 -8.20 24.88 -14.43
C THR A 5 -7.45 23.70 -15.04
N THR A 6 -6.14 23.52 -14.81
CA THR A 6 -5.44 22.29 -15.25
C THR A 6 -4.16 21.90 -14.49
N LEU A 7 -3.99 22.25 -13.20
CA LEU A 7 -2.76 21.89 -12.45
C LEU A 7 -2.94 20.97 -11.23
N HIS A 8 -4.12 20.39 -11.00
CA HIS A 8 -4.38 19.56 -9.79
C HIS A 8 -4.40 18.04 -9.98
N ARG A 9 -4.12 17.50 -11.18
CA ARG A 9 -4.34 16.08 -11.46
C ARG A 9 -3.17 15.10 -11.22
N PRO A 10 -1.86 15.44 -11.29
CA PRO A 10 -0.83 14.41 -11.22
C PRO A 10 -0.57 13.87 -9.80
N ALA A 11 -0.65 14.73 -8.77
CA ALA A 11 -0.49 14.30 -7.38
C ALA A 11 -1.65 13.39 -6.91
N ALA A 12 -2.85 13.60 -7.45
CA ALA A 12 -4.02 12.78 -7.16
C ALA A 12 -3.89 11.36 -7.72
N VAL A 13 -3.19 11.16 -8.85
CA VAL A 13 -3.03 9.82 -9.47
C VAL A 13 -2.08 8.94 -8.66
N LEU A 14 -0.97 9.49 -8.14
CA LEU A 14 -0.05 8.76 -7.26
C LEU A 14 -0.69 8.40 -5.91
N ALA A 15 -1.47 9.31 -5.33
CA ALA A 15 -2.24 9.01 -4.13
C ALA A 15 -3.36 7.98 -4.39
N ALA A 16 -4.01 8.02 -5.56
CA ALA A 16 -5.07 7.08 -5.93
C ALA A 16 -4.54 5.65 -6.14
N ALA A 17 -3.33 5.46 -6.64
CA ALA A 17 -2.72 4.13 -6.76
C ALA A 17 -2.42 3.50 -5.38
N ALA A 18 -2.07 4.32 -4.38
CA ALA A 18 -1.93 3.85 -2.99
C ALA A 18 -3.28 3.57 -2.32
N LEU A 19 -4.32 4.34 -2.65
CA LEU A 19 -5.68 4.15 -2.14
C LEU A 19 -6.42 2.97 -2.78
N ALA A 20 -6.11 2.63 -4.03
CA ALA A 20 -6.72 1.48 -4.72
C ALA A 20 -6.39 0.12 -4.05
N LEU A 21 -5.38 0.08 -3.17
CA LEU A 21 -4.99 -1.11 -2.40
C LEU A 21 -5.66 -1.20 -1.02
N GLY A 22 -6.45 -0.21 -0.59
CA GLY A 22 -7.08 -0.21 0.74
C GLY A 22 -8.43 0.54 0.86
N ALA A 23 -9.06 0.93 -0.25
CA ALA A 23 -10.30 1.71 -0.22
C ALA A 23 -11.59 0.87 -0.08
N ALA A 24 -11.56 -0.24 0.67
CA ALA A 24 -12.75 -1.03 0.98
C ALA A 24 -12.92 -1.27 2.50
N GLY A 25 -12.77 -0.22 3.33
CA GLY A 25 -13.08 -0.37 4.75
C GLY A 25 -12.66 0.76 5.67
N CYS A 26 -13.21 1.97 5.50
CA CYS A 26 -13.18 2.97 6.59
C CYS A 26 -14.59 3.05 7.19
N GLY A 27 -14.92 2.12 8.09
CA GLY A 27 -16.20 2.06 8.81
C GLY A 27 -16.03 1.21 10.05
N GLY A 28 -16.15 1.83 11.23
CA GLY A 28 -15.69 1.29 12.50
C GLY A 28 -16.53 0.15 13.10
N GLY A 29 -16.01 -0.41 14.18
CA GLY A 29 -16.69 -1.39 15.02
C GLY A 29 -15.73 -2.01 16.02
N SER A 30 -15.81 -1.58 17.27
CA SER A 30 -15.27 -2.30 18.42
C SER A 30 -16.03 -3.61 18.60
N ASP A 31 -15.36 -4.71 18.97
CA ASP A 31 -15.78 -5.60 20.06
C ASP A 31 -14.85 -6.83 20.21
N ASP A 32 -14.77 -7.27 21.46
CA ASP A 32 -13.92 -8.28 22.08
C ASP A 32 -14.05 -9.72 21.55
N GLY A 33 -12.98 -10.52 21.67
CA GLY A 33 -13.08 -11.99 21.67
C GLY A 33 -11.74 -12.72 21.49
N GLY A 34 -11.31 -13.45 22.53
CA GLY A 34 -10.09 -14.27 22.53
C GLY A 34 -10.25 -15.69 21.97
N GLY A 35 -9.14 -16.34 21.60
CA GLY A 35 -9.15 -17.76 21.25
C GLY A 35 -7.84 -18.41 20.77
N SER A 36 -7.16 -19.11 21.70
CA SER A 36 -6.31 -20.31 21.53
C SER A 36 -5.26 -20.39 20.40
N GLY A 37 -4.03 -19.98 20.74
CA GLY A 37 -2.83 -20.83 20.79
C GLY A 37 -2.09 -21.18 19.49
N GLY A 38 -2.73 -21.13 18.32
CA GLY A 38 -2.09 -21.34 17.01
C GLY A 38 -2.63 -20.39 15.95
N ASP A 39 -3.96 -20.30 15.87
CA ASP A 39 -4.67 -19.29 15.07
C ASP A 39 -4.39 -17.87 15.59
N ASP A 40 -4.22 -17.74 16.91
CA ASP A 40 -3.79 -16.51 17.58
C ASP A 40 -2.46 -15.98 17.03
N ALA A 41 -1.47 -16.83 16.75
CA ALA A 41 -0.15 -16.39 16.28
C ALA A 41 -0.20 -15.92 14.81
N TYR A 42 -0.97 -16.62 13.98
CA TYR A 42 -1.21 -16.22 12.60
C TYR A 42 -1.96 -14.88 12.54
N ALA A 43 -3.08 -14.77 13.26
CA ALA A 43 -3.86 -13.53 13.34
C ALA A 43 -3.08 -12.38 13.98
N SER A 44 -2.29 -12.63 15.02
CA SER A 44 -1.41 -11.64 15.64
C SER A 44 -0.37 -11.11 14.66
N THR A 45 0.28 -11.99 13.88
CA THR A 45 1.26 -11.56 12.87
C THR A 45 0.59 -10.73 11.77
N TRP A 46 -0.59 -11.15 11.32
CA TRP A 46 -1.39 -10.36 10.37
C TRP A 46 -1.81 -9.00 10.95
N ASN A 47 -2.16 -8.93 12.23
CA ASN A 47 -2.47 -7.68 12.91
C ASN A 47 -1.26 -6.74 12.90
N GLU A 48 -0.07 -7.22 13.25
CA GLU A 48 1.17 -6.43 13.21
C GLU A 48 1.51 -5.96 11.79
N VAL A 49 1.33 -6.85 10.80
CA VAL A 49 1.55 -6.53 9.38
C VAL A 49 0.60 -5.44 8.93
N CYS A 50 -0.69 -5.55 9.22
CA CYS A 50 -1.69 -4.54 8.90
C CYS A 50 -1.41 -3.22 9.61
N THR A 51 -1.00 -3.23 10.90
CA THR A 51 -0.56 -2.02 11.60
C THR A 51 0.64 -1.38 10.92
N SER A 52 1.66 -2.16 10.57
CA SER A 52 2.87 -1.66 9.92
C SER A 52 2.58 -1.06 8.55
N LEU A 53 1.75 -1.72 7.75
CA LEU A 53 1.35 -1.24 6.42
C LEU A 53 0.49 0.03 6.53
N SER A 54 -0.43 0.09 7.49
CA SER A 54 -1.25 1.27 7.75
C SER A 54 -0.37 2.47 8.13
N ASN A 55 0.59 2.27 9.04
CA ASN A 55 1.56 3.30 9.41
C ASN A 55 2.42 3.75 8.21
N ALA A 56 2.87 2.82 7.37
CA ALA A 56 3.64 3.15 6.18
C ALA A 56 2.80 3.94 5.15
N GLN A 57 1.52 3.59 4.99
CA GLN A 57 0.58 4.32 4.14
C GLN A 57 0.32 5.73 4.69
N THR A 58 0.02 5.87 5.98
CA THR A 58 -0.16 7.17 6.63
C THR A 58 1.09 8.02 6.50
N LYS A 59 2.28 7.42 6.63
CA LYS A 59 3.55 8.12 6.43
C LYS A 59 3.71 8.58 4.98
N LEU A 60 3.45 7.73 3.99
CA LEU A 60 3.48 8.11 2.57
C LEU A 60 2.53 9.29 2.28
N GLN A 61 1.31 9.25 2.82
CA GLN A 61 0.33 10.34 2.68
C GLN A 61 0.80 11.63 3.36
N THR A 62 1.33 11.53 4.58
CA THR A 62 1.83 12.68 5.36
C THR A 62 3.03 13.31 4.67
N ASP A 63 3.99 12.50 4.23
CA ASP A 63 5.16 12.96 3.48
C ASP A 63 4.72 13.61 2.16
N GLY A 64 3.77 13.01 1.44
CA GLY A 64 3.19 13.59 0.23
C GLY A 64 2.53 14.96 0.47
N ALA A 65 1.77 15.11 1.55
CA ALA A 65 1.15 16.38 1.93
C ALA A 65 2.19 17.43 2.35
N ALA A 66 3.25 17.02 3.04
CA ALA A 66 4.37 17.90 3.40
C ALA A 66 5.10 18.40 2.14
N LEU A 67 5.38 17.50 1.19
CA LEU A 67 6.01 17.84 -0.09
C LEU A 67 5.20 18.87 -0.88
N GLN A 68 3.87 18.72 -0.92
CA GLN A 68 2.98 19.69 -1.56
C GLN A 68 3.01 21.07 -0.90
N LYS A 69 3.24 21.15 0.42
CA LYS A 69 3.37 22.42 1.15
C LYS A 69 4.73 23.07 0.95
N THR A 70 5.80 22.28 0.88
CA THR A 70 7.17 22.79 0.74
C THR A 70 7.50 23.21 -0.69
N LEU A 71 6.94 22.52 -1.68
CA LEU A 71 7.17 22.83 -3.08
C LEU A 71 6.19 23.92 -3.53
N THR A 72 6.71 25.13 -3.75
CA THR A 72 5.88 26.24 -4.25
C THR A 72 5.83 26.16 -5.78
N SER A 73 4.68 25.72 -6.33
CA SER A 73 4.47 25.51 -7.77
C SER A 73 5.46 24.56 -8.46
N PRO A 74 5.66 23.32 -7.95
CA PRO A 74 6.61 22.40 -8.56
C PRO A 74 6.16 21.97 -9.95
N SER A 75 7.14 21.79 -10.83
CA SER A 75 6.96 21.00 -12.04
C SER A 75 6.63 19.54 -11.69
N GLN A 76 6.06 18.82 -12.66
CA GLN A 76 5.77 17.38 -12.48
C GLN A 76 7.04 16.56 -12.21
N ALA A 77 8.18 16.97 -12.79
CA ALA A 77 9.46 16.31 -12.57
C ALA A 77 9.97 16.52 -11.14
N GLU A 78 9.81 17.71 -10.56
CA GLU A 78 10.17 17.99 -9.16
C GLU A 78 9.28 17.23 -8.18
N LEU A 79 7.97 17.15 -8.46
CA LEU A 79 7.05 16.30 -7.69
C LEU A 79 7.48 14.83 -7.76
N ALA A 80 7.73 14.30 -8.96
CA ALA A 80 8.16 12.91 -9.13
C ALA A 80 9.44 12.60 -8.33
N LYS A 81 10.45 13.49 -8.38
CA LYS A 81 11.67 13.37 -7.58
C LYS A 81 11.40 13.35 -6.09
N ALA A 82 10.53 14.26 -5.63
CA ALA A 82 10.17 14.36 -4.22
C ALA A 82 9.48 13.08 -3.70
N PHE A 83 8.70 12.40 -4.54
CA PHE A 83 8.03 11.14 -4.19
C PHE A 83 8.95 9.91 -4.23
N ALA A 84 10.16 9.99 -4.78
CA ALA A 84 11.05 8.83 -4.91
C ALA A 84 11.35 8.16 -3.54
N THR A 85 11.66 8.96 -2.52
CA THR A 85 11.98 8.44 -1.19
C THR A 85 10.75 7.87 -0.47
N PRO A 86 9.61 8.59 -0.34
CA PRO A 86 8.42 8.04 0.30
C PRO A 86 7.90 6.76 -0.36
N VAL A 87 7.89 6.71 -1.71
CA VAL A 87 7.44 5.51 -2.44
C VAL A 87 8.37 4.33 -2.21
N SER A 88 9.69 4.55 -2.19
CA SER A 88 10.66 3.48 -1.88
C SER A 88 10.47 2.95 -0.46
N ALA A 89 10.30 3.84 0.53
CA ALA A 89 10.10 3.44 1.93
C ALA A 89 8.81 2.62 2.12
N PHE A 90 7.74 2.99 1.41
CA PHE A 90 6.49 2.22 1.39
C PHE A 90 6.69 0.83 0.74
N ALA A 91 7.37 0.77 -0.40
CA ALA A 91 7.68 -0.50 -1.07
C ALA A 91 8.51 -1.45 -0.18
N ASP A 92 9.46 -0.91 0.58
CA ASP A 92 10.28 -1.69 1.51
C ASP A 92 9.46 -2.19 2.72
N SER A 93 8.49 -1.39 3.18
CA SER A 93 7.53 -1.82 4.21
C SER A 93 6.62 -2.95 3.71
N MET A 94 6.18 -2.90 2.45
CA MET A 94 5.43 -4.00 1.83
C MET A 94 6.25 -5.27 1.67
N ALA A 95 7.53 -5.15 1.30
CA ALA A 95 8.43 -6.29 1.23
C ALA A 95 8.64 -6.94 2.60
N ALA A 96 8.92 -6.14 3.64
CA ALA A 96 9.09 -6.63 5.00
C ALA A 96 7.80 -7.29 5.54
N ALA A 97 6.63 -6.72 5.22
CA ALA A 97 5.34 -7.32 5.55
C ALA A 97 5.15 -8.69 4.87
N LEU A 98 5.46 -8.79 3.57
CA LEU A 98 5.40 -10.06 2.84
C LEU A 98 6.35 -11.10 3.44
N ASP A 99 7.57 -10.71 3.77
CA ASP A 99 8.57 -11.62 4.37
C ASP A 99 8.09 -12.17 5.71
N ARG A 100 7.36 -11.37 6.51
CA ARG A 100 6.76 -11.82 7.78
C ARG A 100 5.65 -12.85 7.59
N VAL A 101 4.81 -12.70 6.57
CA VAL A 101 3.67 -13.62 6.37
C VAL A 101 4.01 -14.83 5.53
N LYS A 102 4.99 -14.76 4.62
CA LYS A 102 5.29 -15.83 3.65
C LYS A 102 5.73 -17.14 4.31
N GLY A 103 6.34 -17.06 5.49
CA GLY A 103 6.79 -18.22 6.27
C GLY A 103 5.77 -18.75 7.28
N LEU A 104 4.59 -18.13 7.40
CA LEU A 104 3.57 -18.56 8.36
C LEU A 104 2.84 -19.80 7.85
N GLU A 105 2.60 -20.75 8.74
CA GLU A 105 1.62 -21.80 8.51
C GLU A 105 0.22 -21.21 8.65
N ALA A 106 -0.49 -21.08 7.53
CA ALA A 106 -1.85 -20.60 7.53
C ALA A 106 -2.83 -21.68 8.00
N PRO A 107 -3.81 -21.34 8.85
CA PRO A 107 -4.96 -22.19 9.14
C PRO A 107 -5.63 -22.65 7.83
N SER A 108 -6.22 -23.85 7.84
CA SER A 108 -6.69 -24.52 6.61
C SER A 108 -7.68 -23.70 5.77
N ASP A 109 -8.52 -22.91 6.42
CA ASP A 109 -9.49 -21.98 5.84
C ASP A 109 -8.85 -20.72 5.26
N LEU A 110 -7.64 -20.36 5.69
CA LEU A 110 -6.88 -19.18 5.24
C LEU A 110 -5.74 -19.51 4.27
N GLN A 111 -5.44 -20.78 3.99
CA GLN A 111 -4.36 -21.19 3.08
C GLN A 111 -4.52 -20.61 1.66
N ALA A 112 -5.75 -20.60 1.13
CA ALA A 112 -6.03 -20.04 -0.19
C ALA A 112 -5.76 -18.53 -0.24
N PHE A 113 -6.11 -17.81 0.85
CA PHE A 113 -5.81 -16.39 1.00
C PHE A 113 -4.29 -16.15 1.09
N GLN A 114 -3.60 -16.89 1.96
CA GLN A 114 -2.14 -16.78 2.14
C GLN A 114 -1.37 -17.06 0.84
N THR A 115 -1.79 -18.08 0.10
CA THR A 115 -1.21 -18.43 -1.22
C THR A 115 -1.39 -17.27 -2.19
N LYS A 116 -2.62 -16.74 -2.30
CA LYS A 116 -2.93 -15.65 -3.22
C LYS A 116 -2.17 -14.36 -2.87
N VAL A 117 -2.02 -14.04 -1.58
CA VAL A 117 -1.16 -12.93 -1.13
C VAL A 117 0.29 -13.17 -1.56
N SER A 118 0.81 -14.37 -1.33
CA SER A 118 2.20 -14.73 -1.64
C SER A 118 2.49 -14.68 -3.14
N ASP A 119 1.49 -14.97 -3.98
CA ASP A 119 1.59 -14.92 -5.43
C ASP A 119 1.46 -13.49 -5.99
N SER A 120 0.53 -12.69 -5.44
CA SER A 120 0.26 -11.34 -5.96
C SER A 120 1.25 -10.27 -5.46
N ALA A 121 1.63 -10.35 -4.18
CA ALA A 121 2.42 -9.31 -3.52
C ALA A 121 3.78 -9.03 -4.18
N PRO A 122 4.58 -10.04 -4.61
CA PRO A 122 5.88 -9.80 -5.24
C PRO A 122 5.79 -8.92 -6.48
N ALA A 123 4.75 -9.10 -7.32
CA ALA A 123 4.57 -8.31 -8.52
C ALA A 123 4.28 -6.84 -8.18
N THR A 124 3.39 -6.57 -7.22
CA THR A 124 3.11 -5.20 -6.75
C THR A 124 4.33 -4.55 -6.12
N ILE A 125 5.04 -5.25 -5.22
CA ILE A 125 6.28 -4.76 -4.59
C ILE A 125 7.32 -4.43 -5.66
N LYS A 126 7.46 -5.30 -6.67
CA LYS A 126 8.40 -5.06 -7.78
C LYS A 126 8.03 -3.79 -8.53
N VAL A 127 6.76 -3.57 -8.86
CA VAL A 127 6.33 -2.34 -9.55
C VAL A 127 6.67 -1.10 -8.71
N LEU A 128 6.37 -1.12 -7.41
CA LEU A 128 6.68 0.01 -6.52
C LEU A 128 8.20 0.27 -6.42
N ARG A 129 9.01 -0.79 -6.37
CA ARG A 129 10.48 -0.66 -6.42
C ARG A 129 10.99 -0.14 -7.76
N ASP A 130 10.41 -0.60 -8.87
CA ASP A 130 10.75 -0.15 -10.22
C ASP A 130 10.44 1.35 -10.41
N LEU A 131 9.50 1.93 -9.64
CA LEU A 131 9.21 3.38 -9.66
C LEU A 131 10.37 4.22 -9.12
N ARG A 132 11.24 3.69 -8.26
CA ARG A 132 12.33 4.44 -7.61
C ARG A 132 13.23 5.15 -8.63
N THR A 133 13.61 4.45 -9.69
CA THR A 133 14.52 4.97 -10.71
C THR A 133 13.90 6.13 -11.52
N PRO A 134 12.74 5.96 -12.18
CA PRO A 134 12.13 7.06 -12.93
C PRO A 134 11.69 8.21 -12.02
N LEU A 135 11.19 7.94 -10.81
CA LEU A 135 10.87 8.99 -9.84
C LEU A 135 12.11 9.81 -9.47
N SER A 136 13.23 9.18 -9.10
CA SER A 136 14.46 9.91 -8.72
C SER A 136 15.06 10.72 -9.87
N LYS A 137 14.77 10.36 -11.12
CA LYS A 137 15.13 11.14 -12.32
C LYS A 137 14.12 12.24 -12.66
N GLY A 138 12.91 12.21 -12.10
CA GLY A 138 11.80 13.08 -12.48
C GLY A 138 11.20 12.71 -13.84
N ASP A 139 11.40 11.47 -14.30
CA ASP A 139 10.92 10.98 -15.59
C ASP A 139 9.46 10.53 -15.46
N VAL A 140 8.54 11.46 -15.75
CA VAL A 140 7.10 11.26 -15.62
C VAL A 140 6.59 10.18 -16.59
N ALA A 141 7.13 10.12 -17.81
CA ALA A 141 6.71 9.16 -18.82
C ALA A 141 7.11 7.73 -18.41
N ALA A 142 8.36 7.53 -17.98
CA ALA A 142 8.81 6.24 -17.47
C ALA A 142 8.07 5.85 -16.18
N THR A 143 7.77 6.82 -15.31
CA THR A 143 6.93 6.59 -14.12
C THR A 143 5.55 6.04 -14.50
N GLN A 144 4.87 6.67 -15.46
CA GLN A 144 3.56 6.20 -15.96
C GLN A 144 3.63 4.82 -16.61
N GLN A 145 4.69 4.53 -17.37
CA GLN A 145 4.91 3.21 -17.95
C GLN A 145 5.08 2.12 -16.89
N VAL A 146 5.79 2.42 -15.79
CA VAL A 146 5.93 1.47 -14.68
C VAL A 146 4.60 1.28 -13.94
N ILE A 147 3.85 2.35 -13.67
CA ILE A 147 2.50 2.25 -13.07
C ILE A 147 1.57 1.41 -13.95
N GLY A 148 1.66 1.53 -15.28
CA GLY A 148 0.87 0.74 -16.23
C GLY A 148 1.14 -0.77 -16.19
N ARG A 149 2.17 -1.23 -15.46
CA ARG A 149 2.45 -2.66 -15.23
C ARG A 149 1.63 -3.25 -14.08
N ILE A 150 0.94 -2.42 -13.30
CA ILE A 150 0.03 -2.91 -12.26
C ILE A 150 -1.10 -3.67 -12.95
N ASP A 151 -1.13 -4.99 -12.75
CA ASP A 151 -2.22 -5.82 -13.26
C ASP A 151 -3.40 -5.76 -12.27
N PRO A 152 -4.54 -5.16 -12.65
CA PRO A 152 -5.71 -5.07 -11.78
C PRO A 152 -6.32 -6.45 -11.45
N LYS A 153 -5.97 -7.50 -12.19
CA LYS A 153 -6.43 -8.87 -11.93
C LYS A 153 -5.58 -9.60 -10.89
N ASN A 154 -4.34 -9.15 -10.69
CA ASN A 154 -3.38 -9.70 -9.74
C ASN A 154 -3.13 -8.74 -8.57
N VAL A 155 -4.19 -8.03 -8.14
CA VAL A 155 -4.18 -7.23 -6.92
C VAL A 155 -4.25 -8.11 -5.68
N PHE A 156 -3.83 -7.56 -4.54
CA PHE A 156 -3.95 -8.21 -3.25
C PHE A 156 -5.38 -8.72 -3.04
N PRO A 157 -5.57 -9.97 -2.57
CA PRO A 157 -6.88 -10.45 -2.23
C PRO A 157 -7.46 -9.64 -1.06
N ALA A 158 -8.78 -9.50 -1.03
CA ALA A 158 -9.47 -8.95 0.14
C ALA A 158 -9.17 -9.81 1.38
N ILE A 159 -8.93 -9.15 2.51
CA ILE A 159 -8.67 -9.84 3.78
C ILE A 159 -9.97 -10.53 4.23
N PRO A 160 -9.96 -11.85 4.49
CA PRO A 160 -11.14 -12.59 4.94
C PRO A 160 -11.74 -12.00 6.22
N ALA A 161 -13.07 -12.02 6.35
CA ALA A 161 -13.78 -11.41 7.47
C ALA A 161 -13.36 -12.00 8.82
N ASP A 162 -13.12 -13.31 8.89
CA ASP A 162 -12.71 -13.97 10.13
C ASP A 162 -11.29 -13.58 10.55
N LEU A 163 -10.39 -13.37 9.59
CA LEU A 163 -9.07 -12.80 9.88
C LEU A 163 -9.20 -11.34 10.33
N LYS A 164 -10.09 -10.54 9.75
CA LYS A 164 -10.34 -9.14 10.20
C LYS A 164 -10.88 -9.05 11.63
N LYS A 165 -11.70 -10.01 12.07
CA LYS A 165 -12.19 -10.08 13.46
C LYS A 165 -11.04 -10.30 14.44
N GLN A 166 -10.09 -11.17 14.10
CA GLN A 166 -8.97 -11.53 14.97
C GLN A 166 -7.80 -10.53 14.87
N ALA A 167 -7.61 -9.95 13.69
CA ALA A 167 -6.58 -8.96 13.38
C ALA A 167 -7.24 -7.59 13.14
N ALA A 168 -7.66 -6.93 14.21
CA ALA A 168 -8.43 -5.70 14.14
C ALA A 168 -7.78 -4.59 13.30
N ALA A 169 -6.44 -4.52 13.27
CA ALA A 169 -5.71 -3.56 12.44
C ALA A 169 -5.93 -3.76 10.93
N CYS A 170 -6.36 -4.95 10.50
CA CYS A 170 -6.65 -5.26 9.11
C CYS A 170 -8.01 -4.71 8.64
N ASN A 171 -8.84 -4.14 9.53
CA ASN A 171 -10.13 -3.57 9.14
C ASN A 171 -10.02 -2.35 8.20
N VAL A 172 -8.85 -1.70 8.15
CA VAL A 172 -8.60 -0.53 7.29
C VAL A 172 -8.28 -0.88 5.83
N PHE A 173 -8.16 -2.17 5.51
CA PHE A 173 -7.84 -2.70 4.17
C PHE A 173 -9.04 -3.47 3.61
#